data_AF-A0A965R1K3-F1
#
_entry.id   AF-A0A965R1K3-F1
#
_cell.length_a   1.000
_cell.length_b   1.000
_cell.length_c   1.000
_cell.angle_alpha   90.00
_cell.angle_beta   90.00
_cell.angle_gamma   90.00
#
_symmetry.space_group_name_H-M   'P 1'
#
loop_
_entity.id
_entity.type
_entity.pdbx_description
1 polymer ?
#
loop_
_entity_poly.entity_id
_entity_poly.type
_entity_poly.pdbx_seq_one_letter_code
_entity_poly.pdbx_strand_id
1 'polypeptide(L)'
;MSGLHLNRPLLHNTEKVNKFMASITQFHKILIIQTAFIGDTILASTLIESIHSSHPHAELHILVKSENESLFFNHPIIVKCWTWNKGSQKFKHLIQLIAQIRNQGFDMVINLHRHVSSGLIAGFSNAKYICGFKQNPLSFLFHYCANHRFKKGIHETHRYMETLHEFSDIKYCKPKLYVDADTYDSIAQWTQTPYYVIAPASVWKTKQAPFEFWTQLCNKLSPLLPVYIIGAFINLICFS
;
A
#
# COMPACT_ATOMS: atom_id res chain seq x y z
N MET A 1 -21.89 -34.13 -15.10
CA MET A 1 -21.19 -34.35 -13.83
C MET A 1 -19.75 -33.89 -13.95
N SER A 2 -19.43 -32.72 -13.39
CA SER A 2 -18.15 -32.44 -12.72
C SER A 2 -18.24 -31.01 -12.18
N GLY A 3 -18.27 -30.92 -10.85
CA GLY A 3 -18.62 -29.70 -10.12
C GLY A 3 -17.57 -28.61 -10.23
N LEU A 4 -18.05 -27.40 -10.47
CA LEU A 4 -17.35 -26.16 -10.12
C LEU A 4 -17.17 -26.12 -8.59
N HIS A 5 -16.02 -26.59 -8.10
CA HIS A 5 -15.58 -26.31 -6.75
C HIS A 5 -15.20 -24.82 -6.64
N LEU A 6 -16.22 -23.98 -6.45
CA LEU A 6 -16.07 -22.66 -5.84
C LEU A 6 -15.59 -22.87 -4.40
N ASN A 7 -14.28 -22.96 -4.22
CA ASN A 7 -13.65 -22.91 -2.91
C ASN A 7 -13.92 -21.53 -2.30
N ARG A 8 -15.02 -21.45 -1.52
CA ARG A 8 -15.42 -20.31 -0.70
C ARG A 8 -14.26 -19.88 0.21
N PRO A 9 -14.01 -18.58 0.39
CA PRO A 9 -13.13 -18.12 1.47
C PRO A 9 -13.63 -18.69 2.81
N LEU A 10 -12.72 -18.91 3.76
CA LEU A 10 -13.10 -19.35 5.10
C LEU A 10 -13.80 -18.17 5.79
N LEU A 11 -15.13 -18.17 5.68
CA LEU A 11 -16.00 -17.28 6.45
C LEU A 11 -15.96 -17.78 7.89
N HIS A 12 -15.09 -17.19 8.72
CA HIS A 12 -15.26 -17.33 10.16
C HIS A 12 -16.51 -16.51 10.52
N ASN A 13 -17.61 -17.23 10.82
CA ASN A 13 -18.88 -16.68 11.27
C ASN A 13 -19.74 -15.97 10.20
N THR A 14 -20.19 -16.76 9.22
CA THR A 14 -21.06 -16.36 8.10
C THR A 14 -22.30 -15.57 8.52
N GLU A 15 -22.91 -15.85 9.66
CA GLU A 15 -24.10 -15.12 10.14
C GLU A 15 -23.77 -13.70 10.61
N LYS A 16 -22.66 -13.51 11.34
CA LYS A 16 -22.20 -12.19 11.77
C LYS A 16 -21.79 -11.33 10.57
N VAL A 17 -21.10 -11.93 9.60
CA VAL A 17 -20.71 -11.28 8.34
C VAL A 17 -21.95 -10.89 7.54
N ASN A 18 -22.90 -11.80 7.33
CA ASN A 18 -24.11 -11.51 6.56
C ASN A 18 -24.97 -10.45 7.25
N LYS A 19 -25.10 -10.47 8.59
CA LYS A 19 -25.82 -9.45 9.35
C LYS A 19 -25.12 -8.09 9.30
N PHE A 20 -23.78 -8.08 9.33
CA PHE A 20 -22.98 -6.86 9.17
C PHE A 20 -23.10 -6.28 7.75
N MET A 21 -22.93 -7.11 6.71
CA MET A 21 -23.06 -6.71 5.30
C MET A 21 -24.48 -6.27 4.95
N ALA A 22 -25.51 -6.91 5.51
CA ALA A 22 -26.89 -6.46 5.37
C ALA A 22 -27.18 -5.15 6.11
N SER A 23 -26.34 -4.75 7.07
CA SER A 23 -26.49 -3.51 7.86
C SER A 23 -25.63 -2.35 7.37
N ILE A 24 -24.60 -2.61 6.56
CA ILE A 24 -23.73 -1.57 6.02
C ILE A 24 -24.22 -1.20 4.63
N THR A 25 -24.85 -0.04 4.55
CA THR A 25 -25.12 0.62 3.28
C THR A 25 -23.98 1.57 2.87
N GLN A 26 -23.15 2.05 3.82
CA GLN A 26 -22.00 2.93 3.56
C GLN A 26 -20.90 2.79 4.64
N PHE A 27 -19.64 2.69 4.21
CA PHE A 27 -18.46 2.83 5.07
C PHE A 27 -18.07 4.30 5.19
N HIS A 28 -17.97 4.83 6.41
CA HIS A 28 -17.66 6.24 6.62
C HIS A 28 -16.20 6.46 6.98
N LYS A 29 -15.57 5.52 7.70
CA LYS A 29 -14.17 5.65 8.13
C LYS A 29 -13.39 4.36 7.93
N ILE A 30 -12.36 4.39 7.08
CA ILE A 30 -11.63 3.20 6.63
C ILE A 30 -10.14 3.38 6.87
N LEU A 31 -9.48 2.34 7.39
CA LEU A 31 -8.02 2.28 7.50
C LEU A 31 -7.46 1.19 6.59
N ILE A 32 -6.53 1.57 5.70
CA ILE A 32 -5.74 0.64 4.90
C ILE A 32 -4.37 0.45 5.54
N ILE A 33 -3.95 -0.79 5.79
CA ILE A 33 -2.65 -1.10 6.41
C ILE A 33 -1.71 -1.69 5.35
N GLN A 34 -0.64 -0.96 5.04
CA GLN A 34 0.43 -1.40 4.14
C GLN A 34 1.81 -1.01 4.69
N THR A 35 2.42 -1.92 5.46
CA THR A 35 3.72 -1.66 6.13
C THR A 35 4.89 -2.36 5.44
N ALA A 36 4.78 -2.50 4.11
CA ALA A 36 5.79 -3.06 3.20
C ALA A 36 6.77 -1.99 2.68
N PHE A 37 7.49 -2.29 1.59
CA PHE A 37 8.40 -1.32 0.97
C PHE A 37 7.65 -0.32 0.09
N ILE A 38 8.37 0.69 -0.40
CA ILE A 38 7.83 1.81 -1.20
C ILE A 38 6.99 1.32 -2.38
N GLY A 39 7.43 0.29 -3.11
CA GLY A 39 6.70 -0.26 -4.28
C GLY A 39 5.31 -0.76 -3.91
N ASP A 40 5.18 -1.64 -2.91
CA ASP A 40 3.89 -2.15 -2.43
C ASP A 40 3.00 -1.04 -1.85
N THR A 41 3.62 0.00 -1.29
CA THR A 41 2.93 1.16 -0.75
C THR A 41 2.32 2.01 -1.86
N ILE A 42 3.05 2.25 -2.94
CA ILE A 42 2.51 2.89 -4.15
C ILE A 42 1.37 2.05 -4.72
N LEU A 43 1.52 0.72 -4.81
CA LEU A 43 0.47 -0.14 -5.33
C LEU A 43 -0.80 -0.13 -4.44
N ALA A 44 -0.67 0.06 -3.13
CA ALA A 44 -1.81 0.16 -2.23
C ALA A 44 -2.71 1.39 -2.52
N SER A 45 -2.19 2.44 -3.19
CA SER A 45 -3.02 3.56 -3.67
C SER A 45 -4.14 3.12 -4.61
N THR A 46 -4.03 1.95 -5.26
CA THR A 46 -5.14 1.36 -6.04
C THR A 46 -6.41 1.23 -5.21
N LEU A 47 -6.31 0.85 -3.93
CA LEU A 47 -7.48 0.73 -3.06
C LEU A 47 -8.01 2.10 -2.65
N ILE A 48 -7.12 3.06 -2.40
CA ILE A 48 -7.50 4.44 -2.07
C ILE A 48 -8.32 5.04 -3.21
N GLU A 49 -7.82 4.97 -4.44
CA GLU A 49 -8.50 5.47 -5.64
C GLU A 49 -9.82 4.73 -5.89
N SER A 50 -9.81 3.39 -5.79
CA SER A 50 -10.99 2.56 -6.04
C SER A 50 -12.11 2.84 -5.03
N ILE A 51 -11.77 2.92 -3.73
CA ILE A 51 -12.74 3.20 -2.68
C ILE A 51 -13.25 4.62 -2.81
N HIS A 52 -12.38 5.62 -3.01
CA HIS A 52 -12.81 7.01 -3.15
C HIS A 52 -13.70 7.22 -4.39
N SER A 53 -13.41 6.53 -5.50
CA SER A 53 -14.23 6.62 -6.71
C SER A 53 -15.65 6.07 -6.51
N SER A 54 -15.83 5.03 -5.69
CA SER A 54 -17.15 4.43 -5.43
C SER A 54 -17.84 5.02 -4.19
N HIS A 55 -17.07 5.52 -3.23
CA HIS A 55 -17.51 6.10 -1.96
C HIS A 55 -16.75 7.41 -1.68
N PRO A 56 -17.08 8.52 -2.38
CA PRO A 56 -16.32 9.76 -2.28
C PRO A 56 -16.39 10.43 -0.90
N HIS A 57 -17.39 10.07 -0.08
CA HIS A 57 -17.56 10.58 1.27
C HIS A 57 -16.88 9.74 2.36
N ALA A 58 -16.25 8.63 2.01
CA ALA A 58 -15.51 7.81 2.97
C ALA A 58 -14.22 8.52 3.41
N GLU A 59 -14.03 8.65 4.72
CA GLU A 59 -12.80 9.10 5.36
C GLU A 59 -11.73 8.00 5.24
N LEU A 60 -10.75 8.21 4.38
CA LEU A 60 -9.69 7.23 4.13
C LEU A 60 -8.43 7.56 4.92
N HIS A 61 -7.96 6.57 5.68
CA HIS A 61 -6.68 6.59 6.37
C HIS A 61 -5.79 5.49 5.80
N ILE A 62 -4.47 5.71 5.85
CA ILE A 62 -3.49 4.69 5.52
C ILE A 62 -2.46 4.56 6.64
N LEU A 63 -2.01 3.34 6.94
CA LEU A 63 -0.89 3.06 7.82
C LEU A 63 0.28 2.47 7.03
N VAL A 64 1.42 3.17 7.06
CA VAL A 64 2.63 2.80 6.34
C VAL A 64 3.87 2.74 7.24
N LYS A 65 4.99 2.29 6.70
CA LYS A 65 6.30 2.50 7.35
C LYS A 65 6.62 4.00 7.36
N SER A 66 7.30 4.48 8.40
CA SER A 66 7.78 5.87 8.49
C SER A 66 8.54 6.34 7.24
N GLU A 67 9.33 5.44 6.64
CA GLU A 67 10.14 5.69 5.46
C GLU A 67 9.31 5.95 4.19
N ASN A 68 8.01 5.60 4.20
CA ASN A 68 7.10 5.78 3.07
C ASN A 68 6.06 6.90 3.33
N GLU A 69 6.15 7.62 4.44
CA GLU A 69 5.18 8.67 4.82
C GLU A 69 5.08 9.77 3.76
N SER A 70 6.22 10.18 3.20
CA SER A 70 6.30 11.23 2.19
C SER A 70 5.50 10.94 0.91
N LEU A 71 5.20 9.66 0.61
CA LEU A 71 4.34 9.30 -0.51
C LEU A 71 2.90 9.82 -0.39
N PHE A 72 2.47 10.15 0.82
CA PHE A 72 1.11 10.59 1.12
C PHE A 72 1.07 11.99 1.74
N PHE A 73 2.17 12.74 1.65
CA PHE A 73 2.20 14.14 2.03
C PHE A 73 1.23 14.94 1.13
N ASN A 74 0.38 15.78 1.72
CA ASN A 74 -0.64 16.56 1.00
C ASN A 74 -1.54 15.74 0.06
N HIS A 75 -1.78 14.46 0.35
CA HIS A 75 -2.58 13.59 -0.51
C HIS A 75 -4.07 13.99 -0.47
N PRO A 76 -4.73 14.29 -1.60
CA PRO A 76 -6.05 14.93 -1.63
C PRO A 76 -7.18 14.05 -1.09
N ILE A 77 -7.00 12.74 -1.13
CA ILE A 77 -8.02 11.74 -0.72
C ILE A 77 -7.82 11.26 0.72
N ILE A 78 -6.60 11.30 1.25
CA ILE A 78 -6.27 10.65 2.52
C ILE A 78 -6.36 11.67 3.62
N VAL A 79 -7.18 11.39 4.63
CA VAL A 79 -7.36 12.27 5.78
C VAL A 79 -6.18 12.18 6.74
N LYS A 80 -5.60 10.98 6.90
CA LYS A 80 -4.39 10.82 7.72
C LYS A 80 -3.54 9.63 7.28
N CYS A 81 -2.26 9.91 7.09
CA CYS A 81 -1.20 8.92 7.00
C CYS A 81 -0.68 8.62 8.41
N TRP A 82 -0.88 7.39 8.87
CA TRP A 82 -0.28 6.86 10.09
C TRP A 82 1.06 6.23 9.74
N THR A 83 2.03 6.36 10.65
CA THR A 83 3.34 5.75 10.47
C THR A 83 3.66 4.76 11.57
N TRP A 84 4.34 3.69 11.20
CA TRP A 84 4.93 2.76 12.14
C TRP A 84 6.44 2.73 11.99
N ASN A 85 7.12 3.24 13.01
CA ASN A 85 8.57 3.19 13.14
C ASN A 85 9.01 1.83 13.73
N LYS A 86 9.72 1.04 12.92
CA LYS A 86 10.29 -0.27 13.31
C LYS A 86 11.71 -0.16 13.91
N GLY A 87 12.11 1.00 14.42
CA GLY A 87 13.41 1.28 15.07
C GLY A 87 13.52 0.74 16.50
N SER A 88 14.19 1.48 17.40
CA SER A 88 14.29 1.11 18.82
C SER A 88 12.90 1.12 19.49
N GLN A 89 12.64 0.18 20.42
CA GLN A 89 11.37 0.05 21.16
C GLN A 89 10.13 -0.35 20.31
N LYS A 90 10.31 -1.20 19.29
CA LYS A 90 9.24 -1.65 18.36
C LYS A 90 7.93 -2.07 19.05
N PHE A 91 8.01 -2.80 20.15
CA PHE A 91 6.83 -3.31 20.88
C PHE A 91 6.05 -2.19 21.55
N LYS A 92 6.72 -1.24 22.21
CA LYS A 92 6.07 -0.10 22.86
C LYS A 92 5.34 0.77 21.83
N HIS A 93 6.01 1.08 20.71
CA HIS A 93 5.39 1.83 19.62
C HIS A 93 4.21 1.09 19.00
N LEU A 94 4.30 -0.24 18.87
CA LEU A 94 3.19 -1.06 18.36
C LEU A 94 1.96 -0.96 19.28
N ILE A 95 2.14 -1.09 20.60
CA ILE A 95 1.04 -0.99 21.58
C ILE A 95 0.41 0.41 21.55
N GLN A 96 1.24 1.46 21.53
CA GLN A 96 0.76 2.84 21.43
C GLN A 96 -0.03 3.08 20.14
N LEU A 97 0.48 2.60 19.01
CA LEU A 97 -0.18 2.70 17.71
C LEU A 97 -1.53 1.95 17.71
N ILE A 98 -1.57 0.75 18.28
CA ILE A 98 -2.83 0.00 18.44
C ILE A 98 -3.83 0.79 19.27
N ALA A 99 -3.42 1.37 20.41
CA ALA A 99 -4.30 2.17 21.25
C ALA A 99 -4.83 3.41 20.51
N GLN A 100 -3.97 4.11 19.75
CA GLN A 100 -4.38 5.26 18.95
C GLN A 100 -5.39 4.86 17.87
N ILE A 101 -5.11 3.80 17.11
CA ILE A 101 -6.00 3.29 16.05
C ILE A 101 -7.33 2.82 16.65
N ARG A 102 -7.29 2.13 17.79
CA ARG A 102 -8.48 1.68 18.52
C ARG A 102 -9.41 2.84 18.87
N ASN A 103 -8.84 3.97 19.29
CA ASN A 103 -9.61 5.16 19.66
C ASN A 103 -10.18 5.93 18.45
N GLN A 104 -9.81 5.58 17.21
CA GLN A 104 -10.36 6.24 16.02
C GLN A 104 -11.75 5.74 15.62
N GLY A 105 -12.17 4.56 16.09
CA GLY A 105 -13.50 4.01 15.78
C GLY A 105 -13.72 3.72 14.29
N PHE A 106 -12.74 3.12 13.61
CA PHE A 106 -12.86 2.73 12.19
C PHE A 106 -14.06 1.80 11.95
N ASP A 107 -14.82 2.04 10.89
CA ASP A 107 -15.84 1.09 10.44
C ASP A 107 -15.18 -0.14 9.82
N MET A 108 -14.10 0.10 9.06
CA MET A 108 -13.43 -0.92 8.29
C MET A 108 -11.90 -0.80 8.39
N VAL A 109 -11.24 -1.94 8.53
CA VAL A 109 -9.78 -2.06 8.38
C VAL A 109 -9.45 -3.06 7.27
N ILE A 110 -8.61 -2.64 6.33
CA ILE A 110 -8.13 -3.46 5.22
C ILE A 110 -6.63 -3.72 5.44
N ASN A 111 -6.28 -4.95 5.81
CA ASN A 111 -4.88 -5.34 6.04
C ASN A 111 -4.28 -6.07 4.83
N LEU A 112 -3.47 -5.34 4.06
CA LEU A 112 -2.78 -5.86 2.87
C LEU A 112 -1.53 -6.66 3.21
N HIS A 113 -1.07 -6.58 4.46
CA HIS A 113 0.23 -7.06 4.85
C HIS A 113 0.13 -8.37 5.65
N ARG A 114 1.01 -9.31 5.33
CA ARG A 114 0.93 -10.71 5.81
C ARG A 114 1.75 -10.97 7.09
N HIS A 115 2.19 -9.93 7.78
CA HIS A 115 3.03 -10.07 8.97
C HIS A 115 2.21 -10.01 10.27
N VAL A 116 2.71 -10.65 11.32
CA VAL A 116 2.07 -10.71 12.65
C VAL A 116 1.71 -9.32 13.16
N SER A 117 2.64 -8.37 13.06
CA SER A 117 2.43 -7.02 13.59
C SER A 117 1.31 -6.25 12.92
N SER A 118 1.16 -6.35 11.59
CA SER A 118 0.01 -5.74 10.90
C SER A 118 -1.28 -6.47 11.23
N GLY A 119 -1.22 -7.78 11.49
CA GLY A 119 -2.33 -8.56 12.02
C GLY A 119 -2.74 -8.11 13.43
N LEU A 120 -1.78 -7.80 14.32
CA LEU A 120 -2.05 -7.28 15.66
C LEU A 120 -2.74 -5.93 15.57
N ILE A 121 -2.24 -5.04 14.71
CA ILE A 121 -2.85 -3.72 14.50
C ILE A 121 -4.28 -3.85 13.99
N ALA A 122 -4.50 -4.69 12.98
CA ALA A 122 -5.84 -4.91 12.43
C ALA A 122 -6.78 -5.56 13.45
N GLY A 123 -6.38 -6.68 14.07
CA GLY A 123 -7.22 -7.45 14.98
C GLY A 123 -7.57 -6.71 16.27
N PHE A 124 -6.69 -5.83 16.76
CA PHE A 124 -6.93 -5.02 17.96
C PHE A 124 -7.41 -3.59 17.67
N SER A 125 -7.70 -3.26 16.41
CA SER A 125 -8.20 -1.95 15.97
C SER A 125 -9.59 -1.59 16.49
N ASN A 126 -10.35 -2.56 17.02
CA ASN A 126 -11.77 -2.40 17.37
C ASN A 126 -12.68 -2.01 16.18
N ALA A 127 -12.21 -2.20 14.95
CA ALA A 127 -13.01 -1.90 13.79
C ALA A 127 -14.22 -2.81 13.69
N LYS A 128 -15.35 -2.27 13.20
CA LYS A 128 -16.60 -3.04 13.06
C LYS A 128 -16.42 -4.21 12.07
N TYR A 129 -15.55 -4.02 11.09
CA TYR A 129 -15.19 -5.05 10.12
C TYR A 129 -13.73 -4.97 9.70
N ILE A 130 -13.15 -6.13 9.46
CA ILE A 130 -11.72 -6.30 9.20
C ILE A 130 -11.58 -7.29 8.06
N CYS A 131 -10.95 -6.89 6.97
CA CYS A 131 -10.58 -7.78 5.89
C CYS A 131 -9.07 -7.78 5.64
N GLY A 132 -8.59 -8.85 5.02
CA GLY A 132 -7.18 -8.98 4.65
C GLY A 132 -6.87 -10.29 3.96
N PHE A 133 -5.61 -10.73 4.02
CA PHE A 133 -5.18 -12.00 3.43
C PHE A 133 -5.08 -13.13 4.46
N LYS A 134 -5.50 -14.34 4.04
CA LYS A 134 -5.43 -15.57 4.85
C LYS A 134 -4.01 -15.94 5.31
N GLN A 135 -2.99 -15.50 4.61
CA GLN A 135 -1.58 -15.76 4.92
C GLN A 135 -1.09 -14.93 6.10
N ASN A 136 -1.87 -13.97 6.59
CA ASN A 136 -1.53 -13.30 7.83
C ASN A 136 -1.66 -14.28 9.02
N PRO A 137 -0.65 -14.43 9.90
CA PRO A 137 -0.71 -15.35 11.03
C PRO A 137 -1.88 -15.10 12.00
N LEU A 138 -2.44 -13.88 12.00
CA LEU A 138 -3.58 -13.50 12.83
C LEU A 138 -4.88 -13.34 12.01
N SER A 139 -4.96 -13.99 10.84
CA SER A 139 -6.14 -13.92 9.98
C SER A 139 -7.42 -14.41 10.64
N PHE A 140 -7.34 -15.22 11.70
CA PHE A 140 -8.49 -15.66 12.49
C PHE A 140 -9.19 -14.52 13.25
N LEU A 141 -8.53 -13.36 13.39
CA LEU A 141 -9.14 -12.13 13.94
C LEU A 141 -9.87 -11.31 12.87
N PHE A 142 -9.82 -11.71 11.59
CA PHE A 142 -10.44 -10.96 10.49
C PHE A 142 -11.82 -11.54 10.18
N HIS A 143 -12.73 -10.67 9.77
CA HIS A 143 -14.08 -11.05 9.33
C HIS A 143 -14.04 -11.69 7.94
N TYR A 144 -13.18 -11.17 7.06
CA TYR A 144 -12.96 -11.72 5.73
C TYR A 144 -11.49 -11.89 5.41
N CYS A 145 -11.17 -13.02 4.77
CA CYS A 145 -9.83 -13.33 4.32
C CYS A 145 -9.84 -13.73 2.84
N ALA A 146 -9.26 -12.88 2.00
CA ALA A 146 -8.95 -13.24 0.63
C ALA A 146 -7.92 -14.38 0.63
N ASN A 147 -8.16 -15.40 -0.19
CA ASN A 147 -7.17 -16.42 -0.46
C ASN A 147 -6.14 -15.81 -1.39
N HIS A 148 -4.93 -15.49 -0.91
CA HIS A 148 -3.87 -15.00 -1.79
C HIS A 148 -3.47 -16.07 -2.82
N ARG A 149 -4.15 -16.09 -3.95
CA ARG A 149 -3.90 -17.03 -5.04
C ARG A 149 -2.81 -16.43 -5.91
N PHE A 150 -1.62 -17.00 -5.85
CA PHE A 150 -0.58 -16.77 -6.87
C PHE A 150 -0.99 -17.47 -8.17
N LYS A 151 -2.08 -17.03 -8.80
CA LYS A 151 -2.39 -17.43 -10.18
C LYS A 151 -1.47 -16.64 -11.10
N LYS A 152 -0.76 -17.36 -11.98
CA LYS A 152 0.11 -16.78 -13.01
C LYS A 152 -0.70 -15.73 -13.80
N GLY A 153 -0.22 -14.49 -13.85
CA GLY A 153 -0.85 -13.39 -14.57
C GLY A 153 -1.67 -12.39 -13.74
N ILE A 154 -1.92 -12.61 -12.45
CA ILE A 154 -2.62 -11.61 -11.61
C ILE A 154 -1.62 -10.62 -11.02
N HIS A 155 -1.75 -9.35 -11.41
CA HIS A 155 -0.98 -8.22 -10.89
C HIS A 155 -1.32 -7.96 -9.41
N GLU A 156 -0.34 -7.49 -8.62
CA GLU A 156 -0.51 -7.32 -7.16
C GLU A 156 -1.69 -6.39 -6.80
N THR A 157 -1.93 -5.35 -7.61
CA THR A 157 -3.08 -4.44 -7.43
C THR A 157 -4.43 -5.17 -7.49
N HIS A 158 -4.57 -6.13 -8.39
CA HIS A 158 -5.79 -6.94 -8.49
C HIS A 158 -5.93 -7.87 -7.28
N ARG A 159 -4.81 -8.33 -6.69
CA ARG A 159 -4.85 -9.10 -5.44
C ARG A 159 -5.31 -8.24 -4.28
N TYR A 160 -4.92 -6.97 -4.21
CA TYR A 160 -5.44 -6.05 -3.20
C TYR A 160 -6.96 -5.89 -3.33
N MET A 161 -7.48 -5.79 -4.56
CA MET A 161 -8.94 -5.75 -4.80
C MET A 161 -9.68 -7.00 -4.29
N GLU A 162 -9.04 -8.18 -4.23
CA GLU A 162 -9.67 -9.39 -3.68
C GLU A 162 -10.06 -9.21 -2.20
N THR A 163 -9.40 -8.32 -1.45
CA THR A 163 -9.78 -8.01 -0.06
C THR A 163 -11.11 -7.27 0.03
N LEU A 164 -11.60 -6.72 -1.08
CA LEU A 164 -12.86 -6.00 -1.22
C LEU A 164 -13.90 -6.77 -2.03
N HIS A 165 -13.71 -8.08 -2.26
CA HIS A 165 -14.61 -8.86 -3.11
C HIS A 165 -16.08 -8.85 -2.64
N GLU A 166 -16.34 -8.65 -1.35
CA GLU A 166 -17.71 -8.56 -0.82
C GLU A 166 -18.39 -7.21 -1.15
N PHE A 167 -17.66 -6.25 -1.70
CA PHE A 167 -18.12 -4.91 -2.10
C PHE A 167 -18.11 -4.77 -3.62
N SER A 168 -19.16 -5.26 -4.26
CA SER A 168 -19.26 -5.38 -5.72
C SER A 168 -19.37 -4.03 -6.45
N ASP A 169 -19.70 -2.96 -5.73
CA ASP A 169 -19.80 -1.59 -6.23
C ASP A 169 -18.43 -0.87 -6.30
N ILE A 170 -17.41 -1.39 -5.64
CA ILE A 170 -16.05 -0.85 -5.69
C ILE A 170 -15.38 -1.23 -7.02
N LYS A 171 -15.16 -0.23 -7.87
CA LYS A 171 -14.55 -0.41 -9.19
C LYS A 171 -13.04 -0.23 -9.12
N TYR A 172 -12.32 -1.04 -9.89
CA TYR A 172 -10.86 -0.95 -9.95
C TYR A 172 -10.39 0.38 -10.55
N CYS A 173 -9.52 1.06 -9.81
CA CYS A 173 -8.72 2.20 -10.27
C CYS A 173 -7.23 1.86 -10.22
N LYS A 174 -6.46 2.37 -11.19
CA LYS A 174 -5.01 2.18 -11.22
C LYS A 174 -4.34 2.92 -10.04
N PRO A 175 -3.18 2.44 -9.55
CA PRO A 175 -2.37 3.18 -8.58
C PRO A 175 -2.09 4.61 -9.07
N LYS A 176 -2.12 5.56 -8.14
CA LYS A 176 -1.86 6.97 -8.41
C LYS A 176 -1.09 7.60 -7.26
N LEU A 177 -0.16 8.47 -7.61
CA LEU A 177 0.57 9.31 -6.67
C LEU A 177 0.19 10.77 -6.91
N TYR A 178 0.18 11.53 -5.83
CA TYR A 178 -0.01 12.97 -5.85
C TYR A 178 1.27 13.60 -5.36
N VAL A 179 1.80 14.51 -6.15
CA VAL A 179 2.99 15.28 -5.84
C VAL A 179 2.54 16.72 -5.72
N ASP A 180 2.89 17.38 -4.62
CA ASP A 180 2.50 18.77 -4.38
C ASP A 180 3.34 19.76 -5.20
N ALA A 181 2.82 20.99 -5.30
CA ALA A 181 3.46 22.05 -6.07
C ALA A 181 4.87 22.35 -5.57
N ASP A 182 5.06 22.40 -4.25
CA ASP A 182 6.37 22.66 -3.63
C ASP A 182 7.41 21.61 -4.06
N THR A 183 7.04 20.33 -4.18
CA THR A 183 7.94 19.30 -4.69
C THR A 183 8.28 19.55 -6.16
N TYR A 184 7.32 19.91 -7.01
CA TYR A 184 7.60 20.26 -8.41
C TYR A 184 8.54 21.48 -8.52
N ASP A 185 8.31 22.51 -7.71
CA ASP A 185 9.13 23.72 -7.69
C ASP A 185 10.56 23.41 -7.23
N SER A 186 10.72 22.53 -6.23
CA SER A 186 12.04 22.12 -5.73
C SER A 186 12.90 21.44 -6.80
N ILE A 187 12.27 20.75 -7.76
CA ILE A 187 12.97 20.05 -8.85
C ILE A 187 12.97 20.82 -10.16
N ALA A 188 12.32 21.99 -10.24
CA ALA A 188 12.09 22.71 -11.50
C ALA A 188 13.39 23.00 -12.25
N GLN A 189 14.49 23.32 -11.54
CA GLN A 189 15.80 23.56 -12.16
C GLN A 189 16.35 22.33 -12.92
N TRP A 190 15.99 21.12 -12.51
CA TRP A 190 16.45 19.86 -13.11
C TRP A 190 15.58 19.43 -14.29
N THR A 191 14.37 19.97 -14.42
CA THR A 191 13.36 19.55 -15.41
C THR A 191 13.22 20.51 -16.58
N GLN A 192 14.15 21.46 -16.75
CA GLN A 192 14.09 22.49 -17.80
C GLN A 192 14.32 21.94 -19.22
N THR A 193 15.08 20.85 -19.34
CA THR A 193 15.39 20.20 -20.62
C THR A 193 15.03 18.72 -20.55
N PRO A 194 14.85 18.01 -21.68
CA PRO A 194 14.74 16.56 -21.65
C PRO A 194 15.94 15.91 -20.95
N TYR A 195 15.70 14.84 -20.19
CA TYR A 195 16.73 14.15 -19.39
C TYR A 195 16.45 12.65 -19.29
N TYR A 196 17.46 11.89 -18.88
CA TYR A 196 17.35 10.50 -18.46
C TYR A 196 17.37 10.38 -16.95
N VAL A 197 16.61 9.44 -16.40
CA VAL A 197 16.67 9.08 -14.97
C VAL A 197 17.05 7.62 -14.84
N ILE A 198 18.05 7.34 -14.01
CA ILE A 198 18.54 5.99 -13.74
C ILE A 198 18.39 5.69 -12.25
N ALA A 199 17.76 4.57 -11.93
CA ALA A 199 17.62 4.07 -10.57
C ALA A 199 18.39 2.74 -10.42
N PRO A 200 19.73 2.76 -10.22
CA PRO A 200 20.56 1.56 -10.24
C PRO A 200 20.46 0.74 -8.95
N ALA A 201 19.99 1.37 -7.87
CA ALA A 201 19.92 0.77 -6.55
C ALA A 201 18.69 -0.13 -6.38
N SER A 202 18.86 -1.23 -5.66
CA SER A 202 17.78 -2.13 -5.25
C SER A 202 18.02 -2.65 -3.83
N VAL A 203 16.95 -2.84 -3.06
CA VAL A 203 17.03 -3.49 -1.73
C VAL A 203 17.60 -4.91 -1.82
N TRP A 204 17.38 -5.59 -2.95
CA TRP A 204 17.88 -6.93 -3.21
C TRP A 204 19.11 -6.85 -4.11
N LYS A 205 20.28 -7.24 -3.58
CA LYS A 205 21.55 -7.24 -4.33
C LYS A 205 21.48 -8.05 -5.63
N THR A 206 20.77 -9.18 -5.62
CA THR A 206 20.58 -10.05 -6.80
C THR A 206 19.74 -9.42 -7.91
N LYS A 207 19.06 -8.31 -7.64
CA LYS A 207 18.30 -7.53 -8.63
C LYS A 207 19.04 -6.28 -9.10
N GLN A 208 20.28 -6.07 -8.66
CA GLN A 208 21.12 -4.98 -9.14
C GLN A 208 21.90 -5.46 -10.35
N ALA A 209 21.91 -4.66 -11.42
CA ALA A 209 22.87 -4.87 -12.51
C ALA A 209 24.28 -4.46 -12.05
N PRO A 210 25.35 -5.05 -12.63
CA PRO A 210 26.73 -4.70 -12.30
C PRO A 210 27.03 -3.20 -12.48
N PHE A 211 27.98 -2.68 -11.72
CA PHE A 211 28.37 -1.26 -11.79
C PHE A 211 28.87 -0.87 -13.20
N GLU A 212 29.55 -1.80 -13.86
CA GLU A 212 30.09 -1.63 -15.21
C GLU A 212 28.98 -1.41 -16.23
N PHE A 213 27.84 -2.09 -16.07
CA PHE A 213 26.67 -1.91 -16.94
C PHE A 213 26.14 -0.47 -16.84
N TRP A 214 25.99 0.05 -15.63
CA TRP A 214 25.52 1.42 -15.42
C TRP A 214 26.51 2.45 -15.94
N THR A 215 27.81 2.23 -15.73
CA THR A 215 28.87 3.11 -16.25
C THR A 215 28.84 3.17 -17.77
N GLN A 216 28.73 2.02 -18.45
CA GLN A 216 28.63 1.96 -19.89
C GLN A 216 27.35 2.63 -20.42
N LEU A 217 26.23 2.49 -19.71
CA LEU A 217 24.97 3.14 -20.08
C LEU A 217 25.08 4.65 -19.93
N CYS A 218 25.58 5.15 -18.79
CA CYS A 218 25.77 6.59 -18.54
C CYS A 218 26.67 7.22 -19.61
N ASN A 219 27.81 6.60 -19.94
CA ASN A 219 28.73 7.11 -20.97
C ASN A 219 28.10 7.20 -22.37
N LYS A 220 27.09 6.38 -22.66
CA LYS A 220 26.36 6.44 -23.93
C LYS A 220 25.26 7.51 -23.93
N LEU A 221 24.67 7.79 -22.76
CA LEU A 221 23.53 8.69 -22.63
C LEU A 221 23.93 10.14 -22.34
N SER A 222 24.98 10.37 -21.54
CA SER A 222 25.41 11.71 -21.12
C SER A 222 25.81 12.65 -22.26
N PRO A 223 26.35 12.18 -23.41
CA PRO A 223 26.60 13.08 -24.55
C PRO A 223 25.30 13.54 -25.26
N LEU A 224 24.17 12.86 -25.03
CA LEU A 224 22.90 13.14 -25.69
C LEU A 224 22.03 14.08 -24.84
N LEU A 225 21.84 13.75 -23.56
CA LEU A 225 21.02 14.48 -22.61
C LEU A 225 21.57 14.32 -21.18
N PRO A 226 21.25 15.24 -20.26
CA PRO A 226 21.56 15.08 -18.84
C PRO A 226 21.05 13.75 -18.28
N VAL A 227 21.87 13.12 -17.43
CA VAL A 227 21.55 11.85 -16.75
C VAL A 227 21.49 12.10 -15.24
N TYR A 228 20.32 11.87 -14.65
CA TYR A 228 20.13 11.92 -13.21
C TYR A 228 20.07 10.53 -12.60
N ILE A 229 20.89 10.29 -11.57
CA ILE A 229 20.92 9.01 -10.85
C ILE A 229 20.17 9.18 -9.52
N ILE A 230 19.17 8.33 -9.30
CA ILE A 230 18.33 8.33 -8.10
C ILE A 230 18.47 7.03 -7.29
N GLY A 231 18.33 7.11 -5.97
CA GLY A 231 18.38 5.95 -5.08
C GLY A 231 18.78 6.32 -3.64
N ALA A 232 18.41 5.48 -2.68
CA ALA A 232 18.84 5.69 -1.29
C ALA A 232 20.35 5.41 -1.15
N PHE A 233 21.09 6.33 -0.52
CA PHE A 233 22.56 6.30 -0.34
C PHE A 233 23.41 6.44 -1.62
N ILE A 234 22.88 7.12 -2.65
CA ILE A 234 23.73 7.71 -3.70
C ILE A 234 23.37 9.20 -3.70
N ASN A 235 24.26 10.03 -3.14
CA ASN A 235 24.23 11.46 -3.39
C ASN A 235 24.18 11.64 -4.91
N LEU A 236 23.28 12.48 -5.43
CA LEU A 236 23.20 12.80 -6.86
C LEU A 236 24.61 13.02 -7.43
N ILE A 237 25.11 12.06 -8.20
CA ILE A 237 26.30 12.24 -9.02
C ILE A 237 25.76 12.77 -10.34
N CYS A 238 25.75 14.09 -10.49
CA CYS A 238 25.60 14.68 -11.82
C CYS A 238 26.90 14.44 -12.59
N PHE A 239 26.79 13.70 -13.69
CA PHE A 239 27.81 13.75 -14.73
C PHE A 239 27.43 14.91 -15.64
N SER A 240 28.16 16.02 -15.51
CA SER A 240 28.16 17.15 -16.46
C SER A 240 28.99 16.82 -17.70
#